data_AF-X1JVH9-F1
#
_entry.id   AF-X1JVH9-F1
#
_cell.length_a   1.000
_cell.length_b   1.000
_cell.length_c   1.000
_cell.angle_alpha   90.00
_cell.angle_beta   90.00
_cell.angle_gamma   90.00
#
_symmetry.space_group_name_H-M   'P 1'
#
loop_
_entity.id
_entity.type
_entity.pdbx_description
1 polymer ?
#
loop_
_entity_poly.entity_id
_entity_poly.type
_entity_poly.pdbx_seq_one_letter_code
_entity_poly.pdbx_strand_id
1 'polypeptide(L)'
;KNQLSPTQKTFFLFLLGFLEYKKNNYGNAQDFLQKAMILSDELGNEILSSKTLVLLSVVFLKKYTITLNLEELIEADKCLEDIITYLEEKAKYESLSLIYYIRSKIKIIVLDFETALFLLKRGEELARTYTPLLVE
;
A
#
# COMPACT_ATOMS: atom_id res chain seq x y z
N LYS A 1 -31.01 -16.51 5.42
CA LYS A 1 -29.93 -15.95 4.56
C LYS A 1 -28.74 -15.65 5.46
N ASN A 2 -27.67 -16.43 5.38
CA ASN A 2 -26.45 -16.19 6.15
C ASN A 2 -25.76 -14.93 5.59
N GLN A 3 -25.98 -13.78 6.22
CA GLN A 3 -25.19 -12.59 5.93
C GLN A 3 -23.81 -12.75 6.58
N LEU A 4 -22.75 -12.43 5.83
CA LEU A 4 -21.39 -12.38 6.37
C LEU A 4 -21.34 -11.33 7.49
N SER A 5 -20.65 -11.65 8.58
CA SER A 5 -20.34 -10.64 9.59
C SER A 5 -19.47 -9.53 9.00
N PRO A 6 -19.44 -8.32 9.58
CA PRO A 6 -18.55 -7.25 9.12
C PRO A 6 -17.10 -7.70 8.98
N THR A 7 -16.55 -8.43 9.95
CA THR A 7 -15.19 -8.99 9.90
C THR A 7 -14.99 -9.96 8.73
N GLN A 8 -15.95 -10.86 8.50
CA GLN A 8 -15.90 -11.79 7.38
C GLN A 8 -15.99 -11.07 6.03
N LYS A 9 -16.83 -10.03 5.94
CA LYS A 9 -16.95 -9.19 4.75
C LYS A 9 -15.65 -8.45 4.45
N THR A 10 -15.00 -7.87 5.46
CA THR A 10 -13.71 -7.19 5.31
C THR A 10 -12.64 -8.14 4.81
N PHE A 11 -12.52 -9.32 5.43
CA PHE A 11 -11.54 -10.33 5.01
C PHE A 11 -11.83 -10.85 3.60
N PHE A 12 -13.10 -11.05 3.26
CA PHE A 12 -13.51 -11.45 1.91
C PHE A 12 -13.14 -10.40 0.85
N LEU A 13 -13.35 -9.11 1.14
CA LEU A 13 -12.93 -8.02 0.25
C LEU A 13 -11.41 -8.00 0.08
N PHE A 14 -10.65 -8.18 1.16
CA PHE A 14 -9.18 -8.31 1.09
C PHE A 14 -8.76 -9.46 0.15
N LEU A 15 -9.39 -10.63 0.31
CA LEU A 15 -9.10 -11.79 -0.54
C LEU A 15 -9.46 -11.57 -2.01
N LEU A 16 -10.60 -10.92 -2.30
CA LEU A 16 -10.96 -10.54 -3.67
C LEU A 16 -9.93 -9.60 -4.27
N GLY A 17 -9.52 -8.58 -3.51
CA GLY A 17 -8.47 -7.65 -3.94
C GLY A 17 -7.15 -8.37 -4.24
N PHE A 18 -6.73 -9.29 -3.37
CA PHE A 18 -5.56 -10.12 -3.59
C PHE A 18 -5.68 -11.02 -4.83
N LEU A 19 -6.84 -11.64 -5.06
CA LEU A 19 -7.07 -12.49 -6.22
C LEU A 19 -7.02 -11.68 -7.51
N GLU A 20 -7.66 -10.51 -7.56
CA GLU A 20 -7.62 -9.63 -8.73
C GLU A 20 -6.20 -9.11 -8.99
N TYR A 21 -5.43 -8.79 -7.93
CA TYR A 21 -4.00 -8.48 -8.05
C TYR A 21 -3.22 -9.62 -8.72
N LYS A 22 -3.45 -10.87 -8.30
CA LYS A 22 -2.80 -12.05 -8.90
C LYS A 22 -3.17 -12.27 -10.36
N LYS A 23 -4.34 -11.78 -10.81
CA LYS A 23 -4.76 -11.77 -12.21
C LYS A 23 -4.23 -10.58 -13.01
N ASN A 24 -3.45 -9.69 -12.39
CA ASN A 24 -3.04 -8.39 -12.94
C ASN A 24 -4.21 -7.42 -13.23
N ASN A 25 -5.37 -7.66 -12.64
CA ASN A 25 -6.53 -6.76 -12.72
C ASN A 25 -6.40 -5.65 -11.67
N TYR A 26 -5.42 -4.77 -11.85
CA TYR A 26 -5.04 -3.82 -10.80
C TYR A 26 -6.13 -2.80 -10.45
N GLY A 27 -7.01 -2.44 -11.40
CA GLY A 27 -8.18 -1.59 -11.13
C GLY A 27 -9.15 -2.24 -10.14
N ASN A 28 -9.61 -3.46 -10.43
CA ASN A 28 -10.48 -4.20 -9.51
C ASN A 28 -9.79 -4.49 -8.17
N ALA A 29 -8.49 -4.81 -8.20
CA ALA A 29 -7.71 -5.05 -7.00
C ALA A 29 -7.73 -3.82 -6.07
N GLN A 30 -7.48 -2.64 -6.63
CA GLN A 30 -7.54 -1.36 -5.92
C GLN A 30 -8.92 -1.16 -5.28
N ASP A 31 -10.01 -1.32 -6.05
CA ASP A 31 -11.38 -1.10 -5.56
C ASP A 31 -11.74 -2.00 -4.37
N PHE A 32 -11.39 -3.29 -4.45
CA PHE A 32 -11.67 -4.23 -3.36
C PHE A 32 -10.82 -3.94 -2.12
N LEU A 33 -9.54 -3.61 -2.30
CA LEU A 33 -8.63 -3.30 -1.19
C LEU A 33 -8.98 -1.99 -0.50
N GLN A 34 -9.40 -0.94 -1.23
CA GLN A 34 -9.87 0.30 -0.61
C GLN A 34 -11.11 0.05 0.28
N LYS A 35 -12.05 -0.78 -0.18
CA LYS A 35 -13.22 -1.17 0.63
C LYS A 35 -12.82 -1.99 1.86
N ALA A 36 -11.87 -2.91 1.71
CA ALA A 36 -11.34 -3.68 2.84
C ALA A 36 -10.62 -2.79 3.85
N MET A 37 -9.87 -1.79 3.39
CA MET A 37 -9.14 -0.83 4.24
C MET A 37 -10.12 -0.06 5.14
N ILE A 38 -11.14 0.56 4.55
CA ILE A 38 -12.15 1.35 5.27
C ILE A 38 -12.82 0.49 6.35
N LEU A 39 -13.34 -0.68 5.96
CA LEU A 39 -14.01 -1.56 6.92
C LEU A 39 -13.05 -2.12 7.98
N SER A 40 -11.78 -2.35 7.64
CA SER A 40 -10.80 -2.83 8.63
C SER A 40 -10.46 -1.76 9.67
N ASP A 41 -10.43 -0.48 9.30
CA ASP A 41 -10.22 0.62 10.24
C ASP A 41 -11.47 0.84 11.11
N GLU A 42 -12.67 0.82 10.52
CA GLU A 42 -13.94 0.91 11.27
C GLU A 42 -14.09 -0.21 12.32
N LEU A 43 -13.55 -1.39 12.05
CA LEU A 43 -13.57 -2.53 12.95
C LEU A 43 -12.40 -2.54 13.95
N GLY A 44 -11.46 -1.59 13.88
CA GLY A 44 -10.24 -1.60 14.68
C GLY A 44 -9.33 -2.80 14.41
N ASN A 45 -9.47 -3.46 13.25
CA ASN A 45 -8.66 -4.62 12.88
C ASN A 45 -7.34 -4.16 12.26
N GLU A 46 -6.39 -3.82 13.12
CA GLU A 46 -5.12 -3.24 12.72
C GLU A 46 -4.29 -4.16 11.83
N ILE A 47 -4.29 -5.46 12.11
CA ILE A 47 -3.55 -6.46 11.32
C ILE A 47 -4.07 -6.48 9.89
N LEU A 48 -5.39 -6.53 9.70
CA LEU A 48 -5.98 -6.56 8.36
C LEU A 48 -5.82 -5.22 7.65
N SER A 49 -5.91 -4.11 8.38
CA SER A 49 -5.67 -2.76 7.86
C SER A 49 -4.25 -2.61 7.31
N SER A 50 -3.23 -2.96 8.08
CA SER A 50 -1.82 -2.89 7.66
C SER A 50 -1.56 -3.79 6.44
N LYS A 51 -2.04 -5.04 6.45
CA LYS A 51 -1.93 -5.96 5.29
C LYS A 51 -2.60 -5.40 4.04
N THR A 52 -3.77 -4.79 4.20
CA THR A 52 -4.52 -4.21 3.08
C THR A 52 -3.76 -3.02 2.49
N LEU A 53 -3.20 -2.15 3.33
CA LEU A 53 -2.44 -0.97 2.91
C LEU A 53 -1.14 -1.35 2.17
N VAL A 54 -0.42 -2.35 2.68
CA VAL A 54 0.76 -2.92 2.00
C VAL A 54 0.40 -3.42 0.61
N LEU A 55 -0.65 -4.23 0.50
CA LEU A 55 -1.05 -4.80 -0.77
C LEU A 55 -1.57 -3.73 -1.73
N LEU A 56 -2.31 -2.73 -1.22
CA LEU A 56 -2.78 -1.59 -2.00
C LEU A 56 -1.60 -0.79 -2.58
N SER A 57 -0.54 -0.59 -1.79
CA SER A 57 0.68 0.09 -2.24
C SER A 57 1.40 -0.69 -3.34
N VAL A 58 1.44 -2.02 -3.26
CA VAL A 58 1.96 -2.89 -4.33
C VAL A 58 1.09 -2.83 -5.58
N VAL A 59 -0.25 -2.80 -5.41
CA VAL A 59 -1.20 -2.62 -6.52
C VAL A 59 -0.97 -1.28 -7.20
N PHE A 60 -0.77 -0.20 -6.44
CA PHE A 60 -0.38 1.10 -6.99
C PHE A 60 0.92 0.97 -7.80
N LEU A 61 1.99 0.43 -7.23
CA LEU A 61 3.23 0.25 -8.00
C LEU A 61 2.97 -0.51 -9.30
N LYS A 62 2.29 -1.66 -9.26
CA LYS A 62 2.11 -2.50 -10.44
C LYS A 62 1.19 -1.87 -11.48
N LYS A 63 0.06 -1.31 -11.05
CA LYS A 63 -0.87 -0.60 -11.92
C LYS A 63 -0.12 0.47 -12.71
N TYR A 64 0.67 1.27 -12.02
CA TYR A 64 1.23 2.50 -12.55
C TYR A 64 2.63 2.34 -13.16
N THR A 65 3.41 1.32 -12.79
CA THR A 65 4.71 1.00 -13.45
C THR A 65 4.57 0.29 -14.79
N ILE A 66 3.42 -0.33 -15.07
CA ILE A 66 3.13 -0.90 -16.40
C ILE A 66 2.69 0.21 -17.36
N THR A 67 2.24 1.35 -16.83
CA THR A 67 1.98 2.56 -17.61
C THR A 67 3.27 3.39 -17.67
N LEU A 68 3.60 3.96 -18.84
CA LEU A 68 4.58 5.04 -18.94
C LEU A 68 3.88 6.41 -18.92
N ASN A 69 2.63 6.46 -18.48
CA ASN A 69 1.84 7.68 -18.43
C ASN A 69 2.20 8.48 -17.17
N LEU A 70 2.69 9.69 -17.37
CA LEU A 70 3.12 10.58 -16.30
C LEU A 70 1.96 10.99 -15.37
N GLU A 71 0.76 11.22 -15.91
CA GLU A 71 -0.42 11.62 -15.12
C GLU A 71 -0.81 10.52 -14.13
N GLU A 72 -0.81 9.27 -14.60
CA GLU A 72 -1.14 8.10 -13.81
C GLU A 72 -0.08 7.86 -12.72
N LEU A 73 1.21 8.05 -13.03
CA LEU A 73 2.29 8.00 -12.03
C LEU A 73 2.18 9.09 -10.94
N ILE A 74 1.76 10.31 -11.32
CA ILE A 74 1.52 11.41 -10.37
C ILE A 74 0.36 11.07 -9.44
N GLU A 75 -0.74 10.52 -9.98
CA GLU A 75 -1.89 10.08 -9.17
C GLU A 75 -1.46 9.00 -8.17
N ALA A 76 -0.66 8.03 -8.62
CA ALA A 76 -0.14 6.96 -7.76
C ALA A 76 0.71 7.50 -6.61
N ASP A 77 1.62 8.44 -6.91
CA ASP A 77 2.48 9.07 -5.90
C ASP A 77 1.64 9.80 -4.84
N LYS A 78 0.59 10.50 -5.27
CA LYS A 78 -0.34 11.18 -4.35
C LYS A 78 -1.10 10.18 -3.46
N CYS A 79 -1.64 9.10 -4.03
CA CYS A 79 -2.31 8.08 -3.23
C CYS A 79 -1.37 7.43 -2.19
N LEU A 80 -0.11 7.21 -2.56
CA LEU A 80 0.89 6.67 -1.63
C LEU A 80 1.25 7.67 -0.54
N GLU A 81 1.28 8.98 -0.85
CA GLU A 81 1.43 10.04 0.14
C GLU A 81 0.28 10.05 1.16
N ASP A 82 -0.96 9.98 0.68
CA ASP A 82 -2.14 9.92 1.55
C ASP A 82 -2.09 8.69 2.48
N ILE A 83 -1.62 7.54 1.96
CA ILE A 83 -1.42 6.33 2.78
C ILE A 83 -0.32 6.53 3.83
N ILE A 84 0.79 7.20 3.48
CA ILE A 84 1.86 7.50 4.44
C ILE A 84 1.33 8.37 5.57
N THR A 85 0.66 9.48 5.24
CA THR A 85 0.08 10.39 6.24
C THR A 85 -0.86 9.63 7.18
N TYR A 86 -1.74 8.82 6.62
CA TYR A 86 -2.65 7.98 7.41
C TYR A 86 -1.90 7.00 8.34
N LEU A 87 -0.87 6.33 7.85
CA LEU A 87 -0.08 5.38 8.65
C LEU A 87 0.73 6.10 9.75
N GLU A 88 1.28 7.28 9.47
CA GLU A 88 2.01 8.09 10.44
C GLU A 88 1.09 8.61 11.56
N GLU A 89 -0.11 9.09 11.23
CA GLU A 89 -1.12 9.50 12.21
C GLU A 89 -1.53 8.36 13.14
N LYS A 90 -1.58 7.13 12.62
CA LYS A 90 -1.92 5.92 13.37
C LYS A 90 -0.71 5.27 14.06
N ALA A 91 0.49 5.86 13.95
CA ALA A 91 1.74 5.30 14.46
C ALA A 91 2.05 3.86 13.93
N LYS A 92 1.65 3.56 12.68
CA LYS A 92 1.78 2.25 12.03
C LYS A 92 2.98 2.22 11.07
N TYR A 93 4.18 2.15 11.64
CA TYR A 93 5.43 2.32 10.88
C TYR A 93 5.92 1.08 10.12
N GLU A 94 5.46 -0.12 10.48
CA GLU A 94 5.92 -1.40 9.90
C GLU A 94 5.75 -1.48 8.37
N SER A 95 4.70 -0.83 7.85
CA SER A 95 4.36 -0.87 6.43
C SER A 95 4.96 0.29 5.63
N LEU A 96 5.45 1.33 6.30
CA LEU A 96 5.93 2.56 5.65
C LEU A 96 7.21 2.33 4.86
N SER A 97 8.11 1.45 5.31
CA SER A 97 9.38 1.18 4.63
C SER A 97 9.19 0.78 3.17
N LEU A 98 8.24 -0.14 2.92
CA LEU A 98 7.89 -0.58 1.57
C LEU A 98 7.24 0.54 0.76
N ILE A 99 6.40 1.36 1.39
CA ILE A 99 5.68 2.45 0.71
C ILE A 99 6.66 3.54 0.28
N TYR A 100 7.58 3.93 1.15
CA TYR A 100 8.68 4.84 0.84
C TYR A 100 9.55 4.31 -0.32
N TYR A 101 9.85 3.01 -0.33
CA TYR A 101 10.56 2.36 -1.43
C TYR A 101 9.77 2.37 -2.75
N ILE A 102 8.45 2.20 -2.70
CA ILE A 102 7.58 2.26 -3.89
C ILE A 102 7.53 3.69 -4.43
N ARG A 103 7.33 4.70 -3.58
CA ARG A 103 7.35 6.11 -4.00
C ARG A 103 8.70 6.50 -4.58
N SER A 104 9.82 6.05 -4.02
CA SER A 104 11.14 6.35 -4.58
C SER A 104 11.29 5.84 -6.02
N LYS A 105 10.73 4.66 -6.34
CA LYS A 105 10.70 4.15 -7.72
C LYS A 105 9.90 5.03 -8.66
N ILE A 106 8.74 5.52 -8.23
CA ILE A 106 7.94 6.46 -9.03
C ILE A 106 8.74 7.74 -9.28
N LYS A 107 9.39 8.28 -8.24
CA LYS A 107 10.25 9.47 -8.35
C LYS A 107 11.41 9.28 -9.33
N ILE A 108 12.03 8.11 -9.36
CA ILE A 108 13.05 7.76 -10.38
C ILE A 108 12.47 7.83 -11.80
N ILE A 109 11.28 7.26 -12.02
CA ILE A 109 10.65 7.23 -13.35
C ILE A 109 10.32 8.65 -13.84
N VAL A 110 9.86 9.52 -12.94
CA VAL A 110 9.56 10.92 -13.26
C VAL A 110 10.78 11.85 -13.19
N LEU A 111 11.99 11.28 -13.08
CA LEU A 111 13.28 11.97 -13.06
C LEU A 111 13.49 12.94 -11.88
N ASP A 112 12.79 12.71 -10.76
CA ASP A 112 12.95 13.42 -9.50
C ASP A 112 13.89 12.63 -8.56
N PHE A 113 15.18 12.67 -8.88
CA PHE A 113 16.18 11.84 -8.19
C PHE A 113 16.45 12.27 -6.74
N GLU A 114 16.28 13.56 -6.42
CA GLU A 114 16.49 14.08 -5.07
C GLU A 114 15.44 13.51 -4.12
N THR A 115 14.16 13.63 -4.49
CA THR A 115 13.06 13.07 -3.68
C THR A 115 13.14 11.55 -3.65
N ALA A 116 13.52 10.89 -4.76
CA ALA A 116 13.73 9.46 -4.78
C ALA A 116 14.76 9.00 -3.73
N LEU A 117 15.91 9.67 -3.67
CA LEU A 117 16.98 9.33 -2.72
C LEU A 117 16.55 9.58 -1.27
N PHE A 118 15.84 10.69 -1.02
CA PHE A 118 15.29 11.00 0.30
C PHE A 118 14.33 9.90 0.77
N LEU A 119 13.34 9.54 -0.06
CA LEU A 119 12.35 8.52 0.26
C LEU A 119 12.99 7.15 0.48
N LEU A 120 13.98 6.78 -0.35
CA LEU A 120 14.71 5.52 -0.20
C LEU A 120 15.42 5.44 1.16
N LYS A 121 16.15 6.49 1.54
CA LYS A 121 16.82 6.55 2.86
C LYS A 121 15.84 6.45 4.02
N ARG A 122 14.69 7.11 3.91
CA ARG A 122 13.64 7.05 4.93
C ARG A 122 13.05 5.64 5.05
N GLY A 123 12.81 4.97 3.91
CA GLY A 123 12.35 3.60 3.88
C GLY A 123 13.36 2.62 4.50
N GLU A 124 14.66 2.79 4.23
CA GLU A 124 15.73 1.98 4.83
C GLU A 124 15.85 2.16 6.34
N GLU A 125 15.75 3.41 6.83
CA GLU A 125 15.74 3.71 8.26
C GLU A 125 14.59 2.98 8.97
N LEU A 126 13.38 3.07 8.41
CA LEU A 126 12.20 2.39 8.96
C LEU A 126 12.32 0.87 8.89
N ALA A 127 12.86 0.31 7.81
CA ALA A 127 13.12 -1.12 7.72
C ALA A 127 14.09 -1.60 8.80
N ARG A 128 15.15 -0.86 9.08
CA ARG A 128 16.10 -1.21 10.16
C ARG A 128 15.46 -1.14 11.55
N THR A 129 14.60 -0.14 11.78
CA THR A 129 13.97 0.08 13.09
C THR A 129 12.83 -0.91 13.36
N TYR A 130 11.99 -1.18 12.36
CA TYR A 130 10.73 -1.92 12.54
C TYR A 130 10.71 -3.30 11.87
N THR A 131 11.75 -3.64 11.11
CA THR A 131 11.99 -4.99 10.61
C THR A 131 13.35 -5.44 11.16
N PRO A 132 13.48 -5.68 12.48
CA PRO A 132 14.71 -6.25 13.00
C PRO A 132 14.90 -7.57 12.25
N LEU A 133 16.00 -7.62 11.50
CA LEU A 133 16.37 -8.75 10.67
C LEU A 133 16.13 -10.06 11.42
N LEU A 134 15.49 -10.99 10.73
CA LEU A 134 15.77 -12.42 10.85
C LEU A 134 17.28 -12.63 10.57
N VAL A 135 18.14 -12.20 11.48
CA VAL A 135 19.53 -12.66 11.55
C VAL A 135 19.51 -13.89 12.44
N GLU A 136 19.37 -15.06 11.81
CA GLU A 136 20.11 -16.25 12.22
C GLU A 136 21.11 -16.58 11.12
#